data_AF-A0A1Y2J5F1-F1
#
_entry.id   AF-A0A1Y2J5F1-F1
#
_cell.length_a   1.000
_cell.length_b   1.000
_cell.length_c   1.000
_cell.angle_alpha   90.00
_cell.angle_beta   90.00
_cell.angle_gamma   90.00
#
_symmetry.space_group_name_H-M   'P 1'
#
loop_
_entity.id
_entity.type
_entity.pdbx_description
1 polymer ?
#
loop_
_entity_poly.entity_id
_entity_poly.type
_entity_poly.pdbx_seq_one_letter_code
_entity_poly.pdbx_strand_id
1 'polypeptide(L)'
;MSPKTSAPPSILAKHERGWQNKHTARLLCPQRLLGDFDADWSSFVDRVLTNKRPIQGGDFPSFLYDQDLADLHDDDAGLLRSPYFLMCFKALWTGPSSVYLEHGRRQRTAGKPPIACKYKLYKVSARMIAYTAVLVRCELSSLSEWSTTDVAGFDATQLYDTIVQLFADPVDDWRNDTLRWWNERVFGNMQNPSSSVGLKEKTTADRIRAKRKASRRAAQKGASPKGASPLAASATPELATPPSP
;
A
#
# COMPACT_ATOMS: atom_id res chain seq x y z
N MET A 1 -22.05 3.12 19.02
CA MET A 1 -20.78 3.80 19.37
C MET A 1 -20.12 4.24 18.07
N SER A 2 -20.11 5.53 17.79
CA SER A 2 -19.46 6.08 16.59
C SER A 2 -17.94 6.09 16.78
N PRO A 3 -17.13 5.79 15.76
CA PRO A 3 -15.68 5.81 15.88
C PRO A 3 -15.23 7.26 16.13
N LYS A 4 -14.44 7.48 17.18
CA LYS A 4 -13.80 8.76 17.50
C LYS A 4 -12.60 8.99 16.56
N THR A 5 -12.82 9.01 15.25
CA THR A 5 -11.76 9.38 14.30
C THR A 5 -11.66 10.90 14.23
N SER A 6 -10.68 11.47 14.94
CA SER A 6 -10.36 12.91 14.89
C SER A 6 -9.68 13.29 13.56
N ALA A 7 -10.39 13.10 12.44
CA ALA A 7 -9.93 13.56 11.14
C ALA A 7 -9.93 15.10 11.10
N PRO A 8 -8.90 15.75 10.51
CA PRO A 8 -8.89 17.21 10.39
C PRO A 8 -10.02 17.68 9.45
N PRO A 9 -10.55 18.91 9.62
CA PRO A 9 -11.58 19.48 8.76
C PRO A 9 -11.16 19.49 7.29
N SER A 10 -12.09 19.17 6.37
CA SER A 10 -11.79 18.85 4.97
C SER A 10 -11.37 20.03 4.09
N ILE A 11 -11.57 21.28 4.53
CA ILE A 11 -11.10 22.48 3.84
C ILE A 11 -10.69 23.53 4.90
N LEU A 12 -9.40 23.57 5.22
CA LEU A 12 -8.77 24.64 6.00
C LEU A 12 -7.64 25.23 5.16
N ALA A 13 -7.60 26.57 5.05
CA ALA A 13 -6.47 27.22 4.41
C ALA A 13 -5.19 26.93 5.20
N LYS A 14 -4.05 26.85 4.52
CA LYS A 14 -2.79 26.40 5.14
C LYS A 14 -2.44 27.16 6.43
N HIS A 15 -2.59 28.49 6.40
CA HIS A 15 -2.29 29.36 7.52
C HIS A 15 -3.25 29.21 8.72
N GLU A 16 -4.44 28.64 8.50
CA GLU A 16 -5.44 28.37 9.55
C GLU A 16 -5.20 27.03 10.25
N ARG A 17 -4.17 26.28 9.87
CA ARG A 17 -3.79 25.00 10.47
C ARG A 17 -2.80 25.21 11.61
N GLY A 18 -2.03 24.17 11.93
CA GLY A 18 -1.02 24.21 12.97
C GLY A 18 -1.65 24.39 14.34
N TRP A 19 -0.97 25.20 15.16
CA TRP A 19 -1.34 25.51 16.55
C TRP A 19 -2.49 26.51 16.68
N GLN A 20 -2.99 27.09 15.58
CA GLN A 20 -4.14 27.99 15.63
C GLN A 20 -5.49 27.25 15.55
N ASN A 21 -5.49 26.01 15.05
CA ASN A 21 -6.67 25.18 14.97
C ASN A 21 -6.58 23.97 15.90
N LYS A 22 -7.59 23.81 16.76
CA LYS A 22 -7.61 22.77 17.80
C LYS A 22 -7.42 21.35 17.23
N HIS A 23 -8.00 21.03 16.07
CA HIS A 23 -7.91 19.68 15.50
C HIS A 23 -6.51 19.39 14.95
N THR A 24 -5.95 20.30 14.15
CA THR A 24 -4.60 20.11 13.58
C THR A 24 -3.54 20.15 14.67
N ALA A 25 -3.69 21.00 15.66
CA ALA A 25 -2.77 21.08 16.76
C ALA A 25 -2.83 19.87 17.69
N ARG A 26 -4.03 19.30 17.90
CA ARG A 26 -4.16 18.07 18.68
C ARG A 26 -3.36 16.95 18.03
N LEU A 27 -3.42 16.87 16.69
CA LEU A 27 -2.63 15.94 15.89
C LEU A 27 -1.11 16.20 15.97
N LEU A 28 -0.68 17.47 16.06
CA LEU A 28 0.72 17.86 16.23
C LEU A 28 1.26 17.70 17.67
N CYS A 29 0.36 17.67 18.66
CA CYS A 29 0.70 17.53 20.06
C CYS A 29 1.35 16.16 20.34
N PRO A 30 2.45 16.11 21.11
CA PRO A 30 3.03 14.84 21.56
C PRO A 30 2.01 13.97 22.26
N GLN A 31 2.01 12.66 21.99
CA GLN A 31 1.03 11.72 22.57
C GLN A 31 1.00 11.77 24.10
N ARG A 32 2.18 11.80 24.73
CA ARG A 32 2.33 11.90 26.20
C ARG A 32 1.72 13.16 26.83
N LEU A 33 1.53 14.23 26.03
CA LEU A 33 1.03 15.53 26.47
C LEU A 33 -0.43 15.77 26.04
N LEU A 34 -1.07 14.78 25.43
CA LEU A 34 -2.41 14.93 24.88
C LEU A 34 -3.47 15.20 25.96
N GLY A 35 -3.27 14.66 27.17
CA GLY A 35 -4.11 14.95 28.33
C GLY A 35 -4.04 16.41 28.76
N ASP A 36 -2.83 16.96 28.90
CA ASP A 36 -2.61 18.38 29.23
C ASP A 36 -3.24 19.31 28.17
N PHE A 37 -3.08 18.93 26.91
CA PHE A 37 -3.66 19.63 25.77
C PHE A 37 -5.20 19.63 25.79
N ASP A 38 -5.80 18.46 26.04
CA ASP A 38 -7.26 18.31 26.02
C ASP A 38 -7.90 18.99 27.24
N ALA A 39 -7.17 19.10 28.36
CA ALA A 39 -7.59 19.80 29.57
C ALA A 39 -7.63 21.32 29.38
N ASP A 40 -6.57 21.93 28.82
CA ASP A 40 -6.53 23.37 28.52
C ASP A 40 -5.73 23.66 27.24
N TRP A 41 -6.46 23.57 26.12
CA TRP A 41 -5.96 23.86 24.78
C TRP A 41 -5.32 25.25 24.67
N SER A 42 -5.97 26.30 25.18
CA SER A 42 -5.53 27.68 24.96
C SER A 42 -4.21 27.95 25.66
N SER A 43 -4.10 27.58 26.93
CA SER A 43 -2.86 27.77 27.70
C SER A 43 -1.76 26.81 27.26
N PHE A 44 -2.09 25.62 26.73
CA PHE A 44 -1.11 24.71 26.16
C PHE A 44 -0.46 25.32 24.92
N VAL A 45 -1.28 25.82 23.98
CA VAL A 45 -0.80 26.46 22.76
C VAL A 45 0.05 27.67 23.05
N ASP A 46 -0.39 28.55 23.96
CA ASP A 46 0.38 29.74 24.31
C ASP A 46 1.79 29.35 24.80
N ARG A 47 1.90 28.31 25.63
CA ARG A 47 3.18 27.79 26.10
C ARG A 47 4.04 27.20 24.99
N VAL A 48 3.45 26.55 24.00
CA VAL A 48 4.17 26.04 22.82
C VAL A 48 4.65 27.21 21.95
N LEU A 49 3.76 28.15 21.58
CA LEU A 49 4.07 29.29 20.72
C LEU A 49 5.10 30.25 21.34
N THR A 50 5.05 30.44 22.65
CA THR A 50 6.02 31.25 23.40
C THR A 50 7.31 30.50 23.75
N ASN A 51 7.46 29.25 23.27
CA ASN A 51 8.61 28.38 23.55
C ASN A 51 8.86 28.09 25.04
N LYS A 52 7.85 28.28 25.90
CA LYS A 52 7.88 27.88 27.32
C LYS A 52 7.70 26.37 27.50
N ARG A 53 7.24 25.68 26.45
CA ARG A 53 7.15 24.22 26.34
C ARG A 53 7.67 23.79 24.97
N PRO A 54 9.00 23.61 24.82
CA PRO A 54 9.57 23.15 23.57
C PRO A 54 9.10 21.72 23.27
N ILE A 55 8.77 21.46 22.01
CA ILE A 55 8.43 20.13 21.50
C ILE A 55 9.60 19.70 20.61
N GLN A 56 10.19 18.55 20.91
CA GLN A 56 11.36 18.05 20.19
C GLN A 56 10.97 17.01 19.13
N GLY A 57 11.87 16.73 18.18
CA GLY A 57 11.64 15.72 17.14
C GLY A 57 11.42 14.30 17.68
N GLY A 58 11.92 14.01 18.88
CA GLY A 58 11.67 12.74 19.58
C GLY A 58 10.32 12.69 20.31
N ASP A 59 9.63 13.82 20.48
CA ASP A 59 8.29 13.86 21.05
C ASP A 59 7.27 13.53 19.96
N PHE A 60 6.97 12.24 19.78
CA PHE A 60 6.15 11.79 18.67
C PHE A 60 4.73 12.39 18.71
N PRO A 61 4.30 13.04 17.63
CA PRO A 61 2.98 13.65 17.54
C PRO A 61 1.87 12.60 17.54
N SER A 62 0.72 12.93 18.13
CA SER A 62 -0.43 12.02 18.30
C SER A 62 -0.96 11.46 16.98
N PHE A 63 -0.78 12.16 15.86
CA PHE A 63 -1.17 11.63 14.55
C PHE A 63 -0.44 10.34 14.17
N LEU A 64 0.68 10.01 14.80
CA LEU A 64 1.40 8.74 14.59
C LEU A 64 0.79 7.58 15.38
N TYR A 65 -0.01 7.87 16.41
CA TYR A 65 -0.56 6.87 17.32
C TYR A 65 -1.98 6.45 16.96
N ASP A 66 -2.26 5.16 17.04
CA ASP A 66 -3.62 4.67 17.12
C ASP A 66 -4.19 5.01 18.51
N GLN A 67 -5.17 5.91 18.55
CA GLN A 67 -5.73 6.44 19.79
C GLN A 67 -6.56 5.40 20.57
N ASP A 68 -7.00 4.32 19.92
CA ASP A 68 -7.71 3.23 20.60
C ASP A 68 -6.73 2.26 21.28
N LEU A 69 -5.45 2.29 20.89
CA LEU A 69 -4.38 1.44 21.44
C LEU A 69 -3.42 2.22 22.35
N ALA A 70 -3.34 3.54 22.21
CA ALA A 70 -2.39 4.37 22.93
C ALA A 70 -2.61 4.28 24.45
N ASP A 71 -1.52 4.08 25.17
CA ASP A 71 -1.46 4.06 26.64
C ASP A 71 -0.48 5.15 27.10
N LEU A 72 -0.76 5.78 28.24
CA LEU A 72 0.13 6.75 28.87
C LEU A 72 1.27 6.09 29.65
N HIS A 73 1.16 4.78 29.92
CA HIS A 73 2.17 4.01 30.64
C HIS A 73 3.03 3.12 29.71
N ASP A 74 2.69 3.06 28.43
CA ASP A 74 3.42 2.33 27.40
C ASP A 74 3.56 3.20 26.14
N ASP A 75 4.75 3.77 25.95
CA ASP A 75 5.06 4.70 24.85
C ASP A 75 5.03 4.02 23.46
N ASP A 76 5.11 2.68 23.39
CA ASP A 76 5.07 1.91 22.15
C ASP A 76 3.64 1.57 21.74
N ALA A 77 2.69 1.62 22.68
CA ALA A 77 1.30 1.25 22.46
C ALA A 77 0.67 2.14 21.37
N GLY A 78 0.30 1.53 20.24
CA GLY A 78 -0.31 2.21 19.10
C GLY A 78 0.67 3.06 18.25
N LEU A 79 1.95 3.15 18.61
CA LEU A 79 2.94 3.95 17.88
C LEU A 79 3.07 3.50 16.41
N LEU A 80 3.07 4.47 15.49
CA LEU A 80 3.13 4.29 14.03
C LEU A 80 1.99 3.43 13.43
N ARG A 81 0.90 3.21 14.17
CA ARG A 81 -0.28 2.46 13.71
C ARG A 81 -1.53 3.31 13.53
N SER A 82 -1.42 4.63 13.64
CA SER A 82 -2.52 5.56 13.40
C SER A 82 -3.25 5.30 12.07
N PRO A 83 -4.58 5.12 12.09
CA PRO A 83 -5.40 5.01 10.88
C PRO A 83 -5.25 6.24 9.97
N TYR A 84 -5.20 7.45 10.55
CA TYR A 84 -5.03 8.69 9.78
C TYR A 84 -3.67 8.72 9.07
N PHE A 85 -2.61 8.34 9.77
CA PHE A 85 -1.27 8.32 9.19
C PHE A 85 -1.14 7.27 8.07
N LEU A 86 -1.75 6.09 8.25
CA LEU A 86 -1.85 5.07 7.21
C LEU A 86 -2.56 5.59 5.96
N MET A 87 -3.63 6.38 6.12
CA MET A 87 -4.33 7.01 5.01
C MET A 87 -3.43 7.97 4.24
N CYS A 88 -2.70 8.85 4.94
CA CYS A 88 -1.74 9.78 4.33
C CYS A 88 -0.63 9.04 3.57
N PHE A 89 -0.08 7.99 4.17
CA PHE A 89 0.94 7.15 3.55
C PHE A 89 0.43 6.51 2.26
N LYS A 90 -0.77 5.90 2.29
CA LYS A 90 -1.40 5.29 1.12
C LYS A 90 -1.68 6.32 0.03
N ALA A 91 -2.16 7.51 0.39
CA ALA A 91 -2.41 8.58 -0.56
C ALA A 91 -1.13 8.98 -1.32
N LEU A 92 0.00 9.09 -0.61
CA LEU A 92 1.30 9.44 -1.19
C LEU A 92 1.89 8.32 -2.07
N TRP A 93 2.03 7.11 -1.50
CA TRP A 93 2.82 6.05 -2.13
C TRP A 93 2.01 5.20 -3.11
N THR A 94 0.76 4.88 -2.77
CA THR A 94 -0.11 3.96 -3.52
C THR A 94 -1.30 4.66 -4.19
N GLY A 95 -1.46 5.97 -3.95
CA GLY A 95 -2.44 6.85 -4.56
C GLY A 95 -3.76 6.97 -3.78
N PRO A 96 -4.54 8.05 -3.98
CA PRO A 96 -5.76 8.34 -3.21
C PRO A 96 -6.81 7.23 -3.23
N SER A 97 -6.95 6.50 -4.35
CA SER A 97 -7.91 5.40 -4.48
C SER A 97 -7.58 4.18 -3.61
N SER A 98 -6.38 4.12 -3.02
CA SER A 98 -5.95 3.01 -2.16
C SER A 98 -6.21 3.23 -0.67
N VAL A 99 -6.56 4.47 -0.27
CA VAL A 99 -6.64 4.90 1.13
C VAL A 99 -7.54 3.99 1.98
N TYR A 100 -8.72 3.66 1.46
CA TYR A 100 -9.72 2.83 2.15
C TYR A 100 -9.60 1.33 1.85
N LEU A 101 -8.58 0.90 1.08
CA LEU A 101 -8.37 -0.51 0.79
C LEU A 101 -7.57 -1.15 1.91
N GLU A 102 -8.11 -2.18 2.55
CA GLU A 102 -7.52 -2.82 3.72
C GLU A 102 -6.10 -3.34 3.46
N HIS A 103 -5.93 -4.14 2.39
CA HIS A 103 -4.64 -4.73 1.98
C HIS A 103 -3.97 -4.00 0.80
N GLY A 104 -4.31 -2.73 0.62
CA GLY A 104 -3.82 -1.92 -0.48
C GLY A 104 -4.46 -2.27 -1.83
N ARG A 105 -3.94 -1.66 -2.89
CA ARG A 105 -4.49 -1.79 -4.25
C ARG A 105 -3.84 -2.94 -5.03
N ARG A 106 -4.48 -3.32 -6.13
CA ARG A 106 -3.87 -4.18 -7.15
C ARG A 106 -2.77 -3.44 -7.91
N GLN A 107 -1.77 -4.18 -8.37
CA GLN A 107 -0.61 -3.64 -9.12
C GLN A 107 -1.01 -2.88 -10.38
N ARG A 108 -2.01 -3.37 -11.13
CA ARG A 108 -2.53 -2.74 -12.34
C ARG A 108 -3.85 -2.03 -12.02
N THR A 109 -3.90 -0.73 -12.29
CA THR A 109 -5.12 0.06 -12.23
C THR A 109 -5.09 1.07 -13.38
N ALA A 110 -6.26 1.44 -13.89
CA ALA A 110 -6.37 2.48 -14.91
C ALA A 110 -5.86 3.84 -14.37
N GLY A 111 -5.35 4.68 -15.27
CA GLY A 111 -4.83 6.02 -14.94
C GLY A 111 -3.33 6.09 -14.67
N LYS A 112 -2.87 7.24 -14.14
CA LYS A 112 -1.45 7.49 -13.84
C LYS A 112 -0.99 6.52 -12.74
N PRO A 113 0.13 5.79 -12.93
CA PRO A 113 0.64 4.89 -11.92
C PRO A 113 1.09 5.67 -10.67
N PRO A 114 0.82 5.15 -9.46
CA PRO A 114 1.28 5.77 -8.22
C PRO A 114 2.80 5.65 -8.10
N ILE A 115 3.39 6.40 -7.16
CA ILE A 115 4.85 6.44 -6.92
C ILE A 115 5.42 5.03 -6.72
N ALA A 116 4.76 4.21 -5.90
CA ALA A 116 5.21 2.85 -5.63
C ALA A 116 5.25 1.98 -6.90
N CYS A 117 4.24 2.05 -7.77
CA CYS A 117 4.27 1.30 -9.03
C CYS A 117 5.33 1.83 -10.00
N LYS A 118 5.50 3.16 -10.08
CA LYS A 118 6.48 3.79 -10.97
C LYS A 118 7.91 3.37 -10.61
N TYR A 119 8.24 3.36 -9.32
CA TYR A 119 9.57 3.02 -8.82
C TYR A 119 9.72 1.56 -8.36
N LYS A 120 8.72 0.71 -8.64
CA LYS A 120 8.73 -0.72 -8.29
C LYS A 120 8.97 -0.97 -6.79
N LEU A 121 8.35 -0.16 -5.94
CA LEU A 121 8.37 -0.30 -4.50
C LEU A 121 7.27 -1.30 -4.09
N TYR A 122 7.67 -2.40 -3.45
CA TYR A 122 6.76 -3.46 -3.00
C TYR A 122 6.90 -3.77 -1.50
N LYS A 123 7.75 -3.01 -0.81
CA LYS A 123 8.00 -3.17 0.61
C LYS A 123 8.05 -1.79 1.27
N VAL A 124 7.37 -1.63 2.40
CA VAL A 124 7.49 -0.44 3.25
C VAL A 124 8.85 -0.50 3.97
N SER A 125 9.57 0.62 3.95
CA SER A 125 10.81 0.80 4.71
C SER A 125 10.64 1.87 5.79
N ALA A 126 11.45 1.80 6.85
CA ALA A 126 11.45 2.79 7.93
C ALA A 126 11.64 4.22 7.41
N ARG A 127 12.51 4.41 6.41
CA ARG A 127 12.75 5.71 5.76
C ARG A 127 11.51 6.26 5.05
N MET A 128 10.69 5.40 4.45
CA MET A 128 9.42 5.82 3.83
C MET A 128 8.42 6.28 4.90
N ILE A 129 8.36 5.56 6.03
CA ILE A 129 7.52 5.92 7.18
C ILE A 129 7.96 7.28 7.73
N ALA A 130 9.25 7.43 8.05
CA ALA A 130 9.83 8.67 8.55
C ALA A 130 9.59 9.86 7.61
N TYR A 131 9.87 9.69 6.31
CA TYR A 131 9.62 10.74 5.31
C TYR A 131 8.16 11.16 5.27
N THR A 132 7.24 10.19 5.32
CA THR A 132 5.80 10.48 5.33
C THR A 132 5.38 11.21 6.62
N ALA A 133 5.96 10.87 7.76
CA ALA A 133 5.68 11.54 9.03
C ALA A 133 6.06 13.03 8.99
N VAL A 134 7.23 13.35 8.42
CA VAL A 134 7.68 14.74 8.22
C VAL A 134 6.71 15.48 7.28
N LEU A 135 6.32 14.86 6.17
CA LEU A 135 5.34 15.46 5.24
C LEU A 135 3.99 15.72 5.90
N VAL A 136 3.46 14.76 6.66
CA VAL A 136 2.18 14.91 7.37
C VAL A 136 2.27 16.00 8.43
N ARG A 137 3.36 16.07 9.18
CA ARG A 137 3.57 17.15 10.15
C ARG A 137 3.59 18.52 9.48
N CYS A 138 4.38 18.66 8.40
CA CYS A 138 4.39 19.89 7.63
C CYS A 138 2.98 20.21 7.10
N GLU A 139 2.23 19.20 6.65
CA GLU A 139 0.87 19.39 6.14
C GLU A 139 -0.12 19.90 7.20
N LEU A 140 0.00 19.39 8.42
CA LEU A 140 -0.76 19.80 9.59
C LEU A 140 -0.31 21.14 10.18
N SER A 141 0.94 21.56 9.95
CA SER A 141 1.45 22.86 10.39
C SER A 141 0.86 24.04 9.60
N SER A 142 1.03 25.25 10.13
CA SER A 142 0.66 26.50 9.47
C SER A 142 1.77 27.07 8.58
N LEU A 143 2.87 26.34 8.35
CA LEU A 143 3.99 26.80 7.52
C LEU A 143 3.53 27.03 6.08
N SER A 144 3.81 28.22 5.53
CA SER A 144 3.46 28.58 4.15
C SER A 144 4.34 27.86 3.13
N GLU A 145 5.56 27.50 3.53
CA GLU A 145 6.56 26.86 2.70
C GLU A 145 7.17 25.67 3.45
N TRP A 146 7.79 24.76 2.68
CA TRP A 146 8.50 23.65 3.27
C TRP A 146 9.73 24.15 4.04
N SER A 147 9.85 23.71 5.29
CA SER A 147 10.99 24.02 6.16
C SER A 147 11.32 22.80 7.02
N THR A 148 12.61 22.61 7.31
CA THR A 148 13.08 21.64 8.30
C THR A 148 12.83 22.11 9.73
N THR A 149 12.61 23.41 9.93
CA THR A 149 12.30 24.00 11.23
C THR A 149 10.87 24.51 11.25
N ASP A 150 10.09 24.04 12.22
CA ASP A 150 8.71 24.45 12.48
C ASP A 150 8.63 25.38 13.71
N VAL A 151 7.43 25.80 14.08
CA VAL A 151 7.14 26.65 15.24
C VAL A 151 7.79 26.08 16.51
N ALA A 152 8.26 26.99 17.37
CA ALA A 152 8.97 26.66 18.62
C ALA A 152 10.28 25.88 18.43
N GLY A 153 10.91 25.98 17.26
CA GLY A 153 12.22 25.38 16.99
C GLY A 153 12.18 23.87 16.79
N PHE A 154 11.01 23.29 16.49
CA PHE A 154 10.89 21.87 16.19
C PHE A 154 11.70 21.51 14.94
N ASP A 155 12.58 20.52 15.04
CA ASP A 155 13.39 20.03 13.92
C ASP A 155 12.78 18.77 13.31
N ALA A 156 12.32 18.91 12.07
CA ALA A 156 11.75 17.83 11.28
C ALA A 156 12.79 16.79 10.84
N THR A 157 14.07 17.16 10.80
CA THR A 157 15.20 16.25 10.56
C THR A 157 15.38 15.32 11.75
N GLN A 158 15.36 15.87 12.98
CA GLN A 158 15.37 15.08 14.20
C GLN A 158 14.20 14.09 14.26
N LEU A 159 12.98 14.50 13.87
CA LEU A 159 11.84 13.57 13.78
C LEU A 159 12.12 12.42 12.81
N TYR A 160 12.65 12.73 11.63
CA TYR A 160 13.01 11.72 10.64
C TYR A 160 14.02 10.72 11.21
N ASP A 161 15.13 11.22 11.76
CA ASP A 161 16.21 10.40 12.26
C ASP A 161 15.76 9.54 13.45
N THR A 162 14.96 10.10 14.36
CA THR A 162 14.43 9.35 15.51
C THR A 162 13.49 8.23 15.06
N ILE A 163 12.60 8.48 14.10
CA ILE A 163 11.75 7.41 13.54
C ILE A 163 12.60 6.33 12.88
N VAL A 164 13.64 6.70 12.11
CA VAL A 164 14.52 5.70 11.49
C VAL A 164 15.27 4.88 12.54
N GLN A 165 15.72 5.52 13.63
CA GLN A 165 16.42 4.86 14.73
C GLN A 165 15.55 3.83 15.46
N LEU A 166 14.23 4.02 15.57
CA LEU A 166 13.31 3.00 16.11
C LEU A 166 13.38 1.67 15.34
N PHE A 167 13.78 1.68 14.06
CA PHE A 167 13.89 0.47 13.24
C PHE A 167 15.35 -0.01 13.06
N ALA A 168 16.30 0.52 13.86
CA ALA A 168 17.72 0.24 13.71
C ALA A 168 18.09 -1.19 14.10
N ASP A 169 17.52 -1.72 15.19
CA ASP A 169 17.80 -3.08 15.68
C ASP A 169 17.02 -4.13 14.88
N PRO A 170 17.67 -5.01 14.10
CA PRO A 170 16.97 -6.02 13.33
C PRO A 170 16.33 -7.14 14.14
N VAL A 171 16.76 -7.35 15.39
CA VAL A 171 16.28 -8.41 16.28
C VAL A 171 15.02 -8.00 17.02
N ASP A 172 14.75 -6.70 17.12
CA ASP A 172 13.57 -6.17 17.79
C ASP A 172 12.26 -6.68 17.16
N ASP A 173 11.42 -7.30 18.00
CA ASP A 173 10.12 -7.85 17.62
C ASP A 173 9.14 -6.73 17.25
N TRP A 174 9.17 -5.59 17.94
CA TRP A 174 8.27 -4.46 17.65
C TRP A 174 8.51 -3.94 16.24
N ARG A 175 9.77 -3.72 15.85
CA ARG A 175 10.16 -3.34 14.49
C ARG A 175 9.62 -4.31 13.44
N ASN A 176 9.83 -5.60 13.66
CA ASN A 176 9.47 -6.64 12.70
C ASN A 176 7.95 -6.76 12.55
N ASP A 177 7.20 -6.69 13.65
CA ASP A 177 5.75 -6.70 13.65
C ASP A 177 5.18 -5.44 12.99
N THR A 178 5.71 -4.26 13.31
CA THR A 178 5.27 -2.99 12.72
C THR A 178 5.53 -2.95 11.21
N LEU A 179 6.72 -3.35 10.74
CA LEU A 179 6.96 -3.43 9.29
C LEU A 179 6.08 -4.47 8.60
N ARG A 180 5.78 -5.61 9.24
CA ARG A 180 4.85 -6.61 8.70
C ARG A 180 3.45 -6.02 8.53
N TRP A 181 2.92 -5.40 9.58
CA TRP A 181 1.62 -4.71 9.60
C TRP A 181 1.49 -3.68 8.47
N TRP A 182 2.54 -2.87 8.26
CA TRP A 182 2.59 -1.88 7.19
C TRP A 182 2.59 -2.53 5.80
N ASN A 183 3.39 -3.58 5.62
CA ASN A 183 3.47 -4.28 4.34
C ASN A 183 2.15 -4.95 3.95
N GLU A 184 1.47 -5.59 4.90
CA GLU A 184 0.15 -6.20 4.69
C GLU A 184 -0.89 -5.15 4.27
N ARG A 185 -0.92 -4.00 4.94
CA ARG A 185 -1.93 -2.96 4.70
C ARG A 185 -1.68 -2.14 3.44
N VAL A 186 -0.42 -1.93 3.05
CA VAL A 186 -0.08 -1.07 1.89
C VAL A 186 0.13 -1.90 0.63
N PHE A 187 0.84 -3.02 0.74
CA PHE A 187 1.31 -3.82 -0.39
C PHE A 187 0.76 -5.24 -0.43
N GLY A 188 -0.11 -5.66 0.49
CA GLY A 188 -0.65 -7.02 0.56
C GLY A 188 -1.22 -7.52 -0.78
N ASN A 189 -1.98 -6.67 -1.49
CA ASN A 189 -2.55 -6.97 -2.80
C ASN A 189 -1.62 -6.68 -4.00
N MET A 190 -0.46 -6.07 -3.77
CA MET A 190 0.58 -5.85 -4.79
C MET A 190 1.63 -6.95 -4.79
N GLN A 191 1.81 -7.64 -3.67
CA GLN A 191 2.64 -8.82 -3.57
C GLN A 191 1.98 -9.94 -4.40
N ASN A 192 2.83 -10.62 -5.18
CA ASN A 192 2.46 -11.51 -6.28
C ASN A 192 1.21 -12.39 -5.99
N PRO A 193 0.26 -12.53 -6.94
CA PRO A 193 -0.82 -13.53 -6.83
C PRO A 193 -0.32 -14.99 -6.81
N SER A 194 0.98 -15.24 -6.87
CA SER A 194 1.59 -16.57 -6.76
C SER A 194 1.80 -17.06 -5.33
N SER A 195 1.60 -16.24 -4.29
CA SER A 195 1.73 -16.69 -2.89
C SER A 195 0.42 -17.18 -2.27
N SER A 196 -0.73 -16.98 -2.93
CA SER A 196 -1.97 -17.67 -2.58
C SER A 196 -2.13 -18.91 -3.47
N VAL A 197 -1.32 -19.94 -3.21
CA VAL A 197 -1.63 -21.31 -3.67
C VAL A 197 -2.76 -21.87 -2.80
N GLY A 198 -3.90 -21.17 -2.77
CA GLY A 198 -5.16 -21.86 -2.59
C GLY A 198 -5.40 -22.59 -3.90
N LEU A 199 -5.41 -23.92 -3.87
CA LEU A 199 -5.81 -24.75 -5.01
C LEU A 199 -7.12 -24.20 -5.55
N LYS A 200 -7.08 -23.38 -6.62
CA LYS A 200 -8.29 -22.90 -7.27
C LYS A 200 -8.95 -24.12 -7.88
N GLU A 201 -9.94 -24.63 -7.18
CA GLU A 201 -10.77 -25.74 -7.63
C GLU A 201 -11.32 -25.38 -9.01
N LYS A 202 -11.18 -26.30 -9.97
CA LYS A 202 -11.56 -26.03 -11.35
C LYS A 202 -13.05 -25.71 -11.40
N THR A 203 -13.39 -24.53 -11.89
CA THR A 203 -14.78 -24.10 -11.99
C THR A 203 -15.58 -25.04 -12.89
N THR A 204 -16.89 -25.07 -12.72
CA THR A 204 -17.79 -25.84 -13.60
C THR A 204 -17.59 -25.46 -15.07
N ALA A 205 -17.33 -24.18 -15.37
CA ALA A 205 -17.04 -23.72 -16.72
C ALA A 205 -15.73 -24.32 -17.28
N ASP A 206 -14.68 -24.44 -16.46
CA ASP A 206 -13.41 -25.05 -16.87
C ASP A 206 -13.56 -26.54 -17.14
N ARG A 207 -14.35 -27.23 -16.30
CA ARG A 207 -14.70 -28.64 -16.49
C ARG A 207 -15.50 -28.85 -17.78
N ILE A 208 -16.47 -27.99 -18.07
CA ILE A 208 -17.26 -28.04 -19.30
C ILE A 208 -16.39 -27.80 -20.53
N ARG A 209 -15.48 -26.81 -20.49
CA ARG A 209 -14.54 -26.54 -21.61
C ARG A 209 -13.61 -27.71 -21.85
N ALA A 210 -13.06 -28.32 -20.79
CA ALA A 210 -12.21 -29.50 -20.89
C ALA A 210 -12.97 -30.69 -21.50
N LYS A 211 -14.20 -30.95 -21.05
CA LYS A 211 -15.07 -32.00 -21.60
C LYS A 211 -15.33 -31.77 -23.09
N ARG A 212 -15.73 -30.56 -23.48
CA ARG A 212 -15.99 -30.21 -24.90
C ARG A 212 -14.73 -30.33 -25.77
N LYS A 213 -13.55 -29.95 -25.25
CA LYS A 213 -12.27 -30.09 -25.95
C LYS A 213 -11.88 -31.56 -26.15
N ALA A 214 -12.10 -32.40 -25.13
CA ALA A 214 -11.85 -33.84 -25.21
C ALA A 214 -12.79 -34.52 -26.24
N SER A 215 -14.09 -34.19 -26.21
CA SER A 215 -15.07 -34.71 -27.18
C SER A 215 -14.73 -34.30 -28.62
N ARG A 216 -14.29 -33.06 -28.86
CA ARG A 216 -13.85 -32.63 -30.21
C ARG A 216 -12.61 -33.37 -30.68
N ARG A 217 -11.63 -33.61 -29.80
CA ARG A 217 -10.42 -34.38 -30.11
C ARG A 217 -10.73 -35.85 -30.40
N ALA A 218 -11.67 -36.45 -29.67
CA ALA A 218 -12.13 -37.80 -29.91
C ALA A 218 -12.87 -37.92 -31.25
N ALA A 219 -13.76 -36.97 -31.56
CA ALA A 219 -14.48 -36.92 -32.84
C ALA A 219 -13.52 -36.73 -34.04
N GLN A 220 -12.49 -35.90 -33.90
CA GLN A 220 -11.46 -35.71 -34.94
C GLN A 220 -10.54 -36.93 -35.13
N LYS A 221 -10.29 -37.71 -34.07
CA LYS A 221 -9.54 -38.98 -34.17
C LYS A 221 -10.37 -40.13 -34.75
N GLY A 222 -11.69 -40.08 -34.61
CA GLY A 222 -12.62 -41.07 -35.21
C GLY A 222 -12.95 -40.81 -36.68
N ALA A 223 -12.62 -39.62 -37.20
CA ALA A 223 -12.83 -39.24 -38.60
C ALA A 223 -11.49 -39.23 -39.35
N SER A 224 -10.96 -40.40 -39.69
CA SER A 224 -10.04 -40.57 -40.83
C SER A 224 -10.66 -41.56 -41.83
N PRO A 225 -10.59 -41.26 -43.14
CA PRO A 225 -11.50 -41.82 -44.13
C PRO A 225 -11.09 -43.25 -44.50
N LYS A 226 -12.08 -44.17 -44.53
CA LYS A 226 -11.92 -45.47 -45.19
C LYS A 226 -11.87 -45.28 -46.71
N GLY A 227 -10.76 -45.67 -47.32
CA GLY A 227 -10.72 -46.34 -48.62
C GLY A 227 -10.64 -45.46 -49.87
N ALA A 228 -9.42 -45.12 -50.27
CA ALA A 228 -9.07 -44.99 -51.69
C ALA A 228 -7.94 -45.99 -51.97
N SER A 229 -8.25 -47.04 -52.74
CA SER A 229 -7.26 -48.00 -53.25
C SER A 229 -6.30 -47.34 -54.23
N PRO A 230 -5.04 -47.76 -54.22
CA PRO A 230 -4.34 -47.98 -55.48
C PRO A 230 -3.61 -49.32 -55.45
N LEU A 231 -3.60 -50.06 -56.56
CA LEU A 231 -2.44 -50.89 -56.86
C LEU A 231 -2.24 -50.99 -58.37
N ALA A 232 -1.02 -50.70 -58.77
CA ALA A 232 -0.52 -50.63 -60.12
C ALA A 232 0.13 -51.95 -60.56
N ALA A 233 0.20 -52.10 -61.88
CA ALA A 233 1.25 -52.72 -62.68
C ALA A 233 1.57 -54.22 -62.52
N SER A 234 1.30 -54.98 -63.59
CA SER A 234 2.06 -56.16 -63.97
C SER A 234 2.50 -56.01 -65.43
N ALA A 235 3.80 -56.15 -65.68
CA ALA A 235 4.42 -56.10 -66.99
C ALA A 235 4.54 -57.50 -67.61
N THR A 236 4.38 -57.64 -68.93
CA THR A 236 5.18 -58.54 -69.80
C THR A 236 5.01 -58.17 -71.29
N PRO A 237 5.98 -58.50 -72.18
CA PRO A 237 6.19 -57.87 -73.50
C PRO A 237 5.92 -58.78 -74.72
N GLU A 238 5.88 -58.18 -75.92
CA GLU A 238 6.10 -58.69 -77.32
C GLU A 238 5.09 -57.99 -78.26
N LEU A 239 5.24 -57.78 -79.57
CA LEU A 239 6.30 -57.62 -80.58
C LEU A 239 5.51 -57.31 -81.89
N ALA A 240 6.11 -56.56 -82.82
CA ALA A 240 5.77 -56.46 -84.26
C ALA A 240 4.63 -55.51 -84.76
N THR A 241 5.01 -54.29 -85.17
CA THR A 241 5.00 -53.66 -86.54
C THR A 241 3.82 -53.89 -87.56
N PRO A 242 3.65 -53.06 -88.64
CA PRO A 242 2.71 -51.92 -88.81
C PRO A 242 1.86 -52.14 -90.13
N PRO A 243 1.51 -51.18 -91.05
CA PRO A 243 1.31 -49.71 -91.02
C PRO A 243 -0.03 -49.21 -91.69
N SER A 244 -0.32 -47.90 -91.55
CA SER A 244 -0.83 -46.90 -92.54
C SER A 244 -2.14 -47.13 -93.35
N PRO A 245 -2.71 -46.12 -94.05
CA PRO A 245 -2.28 -44.72 -94.29
C PRO A 245 -2.89 -43.64 -93.36
#